data_AF-A0A1B6CQX9-F1
#
_entry.id   AF-A0A1B6CQX9-F1
#
_cell.length_a   1.000
_cell.length_b   1.000
_cell.length_c   1.000
_cell.angle_alpha   90.00
_cell.angle_beta   90.00
_cell.angle_gamma   90.00
#
_symmetry.space_group_name_H-M   'P 1'
#
loop_
_entity.id
_entity.type
_entity.pdbx_description
1 polymer ?
#
loop_
_entity_poly.entity_id
_entity_poly.type
_entity_poly.pdbx_seq_one_letter_code
_entity_poly.pdbx_strand_id
1 'polypeptide(L)'
;NYDIIYFRISYIFRRKGVVREWFGNGVDTTINGKIEVIQQTEYDGTDLEFSLGGIHDAAEYHIHYMPVKEHLEFPCEESTLYNTYDPCDKDLKGTPLPGTGTYDEYAVGDLSGKFGRLDDITHLDFSKNDSTIMLFGQNSILSRSVVVFKKDGSRWSCGTIERGYSPSEARELRAIASFHHPNGFAYGYIRMTQLINKDSSPSDTIIEVSVRHPGKMDRNITLNHNWAIFVNPVGVDATVKVLDTRCTAGGYVWNPYYTQLADPLNDELYRKECGPDHPFRCYVGDISGRLGTINVGGKKRIFSDPNFPLEGTVSALGKSIVIF
;
A
#
# COMPACT_ATOMS: atom_id res chain seq x y z
N ASN A 1 24.14 -33.00 35.43
CA ASN A 1 23.25 -31.96 34.88
C ASN A 1 23.72 -31.64 33.49
N TYR A 2 23.09 -32.24 32.49
CA TYR A 2 23.27 -31.84 31.09
C TYR A 2 22.20 -30.79 30.80
N ASP A 3 22.61 -29.53 30.62
CA ASP A 3 21.75 -28.49 30.11
C ASP A 3 21.41 -28.81 28.64
N ILE A 4 20.16 -29.22 28.43
CA ILE A 4 19.59 -29.36 27.10
C ILE A 4 19.35 -27.95 26.57
N ILE A 5 20.20 -27.52 25.63
CA ILE A 5 19.98 -26.30 24.84
C ILE A 5 18.78 -26.57 23.94
N TYR A 6 17.62 -26.01 24.29
CA TYR A 6 16.47 -26.00 23.40
C TYR A 6 16.75 -25.05 22.23
N PHE A 7 17.07 -25.59 21.06
CA PHE A 7 16.99 -24.86 19.81
C PHE A 7 15.52 -24.54 19.52
N ARG A 8 15.10 -23.31 19.81
CA ARG A 8 13.78 -22.82 19.40
C ARG A 8 13.87 -22.42 17.94
N ILE A 9 13.41 -23.30 17.05
CA ILE A 9 13.19 -22.94 15.63
C ILE A 9 12.00 -21.97 15.61
N SER A 10 12.27 -20.69 15.42
CA SER A 10 11.23 -19.69 15.16
C SER A 10 10.86 -19.74 13.68
N TYR A 11 9.58 -19.98 13.38
CA TYR A 11 9.07 -19.82 12.03
C TYR A 11 9.11 -18.34 11.65
N ILE A 12 9.75 -18.01 10.52
CA ILE A 12 9.73 -16.68 9.93
C ILE A 12 8.62 -16.66 8.88
N PHE A 13 7.65 -15.77 9.04
CA PHE A 13 6.60 -15.55 8.06
C PHE A 13 7.08 -14.58 6.99
N ARG A 14 7.74 -15.12 5.97
CA ARG A 14 8.14 -14.37 4.77
C ARG A 14 6.92 -13.73 4.12
N ARG A 15 7.11 -12.56 3.51
CA ARG A 15 6.09 -11.94 2.66
C ARG A 15 6.27 -12.39 1.24
N LYS A 16 5.13 -12.60 0.56
CA LYS A 16 5.09 -12.93 -0.84
C LYS A 16 4.06 -12.08 -1.57
N GLY A 17 4.49 -11.44 -2.64
CA GLY A 17 3.66 -10.80 -3.66
C GLY A 17 3.56 -11.70 -4.89
N VAL A 18 2.41 -11.76 -5.54
CA VAL A 18 2.22 -12.53 -6.78
C VAL A 18 1.42 -11.71 -7.77
N VAL A 19 1.93 -11.59 -8.99
CA VAL A 19 1.16 -11.18 -10.17
C VAL A 19 0.93 -12.42 -11.00
N ARG A 20 -0.33 -12.77 -11.27
CA ARG A 20 -0.68 -13.96 -12.07
C ARG A 20 -1.87 -13.72 -12.99
N GLU A 21 -2.72 -12.75 -12.64
CA GLU A 21 -3.88 -12.36 -13.42
C GLU A 21 -3.50 -11.12 -14.22
N TRP A 22 -3.59 -11.24 -15.55
CA TRP A 22 -3.18 -10.23 -16.51
C TRP A 22 -4.39 -9.75 -17.29
N PHE A 23 -4.50 -8.43 -17.42
CA PHE A 23 -5.62 -7.76 -18.07
C PHE A 23 -5.10 -6.90 -19.20
N GLY A 24 -5.80 -6.89 -20.34
CA GLY A 24 -5.56 -5.97 -21.44
C GLY A 24 -6.58 -4.83 -21.48
N ASN A 25 -6.34 -3.86 -22.35
CA ASN A 25 -7.21 -2.71 -22.58
C ASN A 25 -8.22 -3.02 -23.71
N GLY A 26 -9.47 -3.33 -23.35
CA GLY A 26 -10.57 -3.65 -24.29
C GLY A 26 -10.42 -4.97 -25.06
N VAL A 27 -9.26 -5.62 -24.96
CA VAL A 27 -8.90 -6.88 -25.64
C VAL A 27 -8.12 -7.75 -24.65
N ASP A 28 -8.34 -9.06 -24.72
CA ASP A 28 -7.57 -10.02 -23.92
C ASP A 28 -6.07 -9.92 -24.25
N THR A 29 -5.25 -9.98 -23.20
CA THR A 29 -3.79 -10.00 -23.33
C THR A 29 -3.28 -11.42 -23.57
N THR A 30 -2.20 -11.56 -24.32
CA THR A 30 -1.52 -12.85 -24.52
C THR A 30 -0.49 -13.13 -23.42
N ILE A 31 -0.16 -12.13 -22.60
CA ILE A 31 0.76 -12.30 -21.47
C ILE A 31 0.18 -13.35 -20.53
N ASN A 32 1.00 -14.34 -20.22
CA ASN A 32 0.66 -15.41 -19.29
C ASN A 32 1.85 -15.69 -18.37
N GLY A 33 1.60 -16.49 -17.33
CA GLY A 33 2.60 -16.80 -16.31
C GLY A 33 2.48 -15.87 -15.10
N LYS A 34 3.56 -15.77 -14.33
CA LYS A 34 3.56 -15.07 -13.04
C LYS A 34 4.86 -14.31 -12.76
N ILE A 35 4.72 -13.28 -11.93
CA ILE A 35 5.84 -12.66 -11.21
C ILE A 35 5.63 -12.96 -9.74
N GLU A 36 6.61 -13.57 -9.10
CA GLU A 36 6.62 -13.79 -7.66
C GLU A 36 7.67 -12.90 -7.02
N VAL A 37 7.27 -12.22 -5.95
CA VAL A 37 8.14 -11.34 -5.18
C VAL A 37 8.18 -11.89 -3.76
N ILE A 38 9.36 -12.14 -3.22
CA ILE A 38 9.53 -12.80 -1.92
C ILE A 38 10.52 -12.00 -1.09
N GLN A 39 10.16 -11.70 0.15
CA GLN A 39 11.05 -11.04 1.11
C GLN A 39 10.95 -11.76 2.46
N GLN A 40 12.08 -12.22 2.99
CA GLN A 40 12.11 -13.03 4.22
C GLN A 40 11.82 -12.18 5.46
N THR A 41 12.56 -11.09 5.64
CA THR A 41 12.37 -10.09 6.69
C THR A 41 12.43 -8.67 6.13
N GLU A 42 12.07 -7.67 6.93
CA GLU A 42 12.18 -6.26 6.55
C GLU A 42 13.60 -5.76 6.30
N TYR A 43 14.63 -6.54 6.65
CA TYR A 43 16.05 -6.18 6.45
C TYR A 43 16.70 -6.91 5.27
N ASP A 44 16.02 -7.93 4.72
CA ASP A 44 16.55 -8.71 3.61
C ASP A 44 16.24 -8.05 2.27
N GLY A 45 17.09 -8.29 1.27
CA GLY A 45 16.78 -7.96 -0.11
C GLY A 45 15.56 -8.74 -0.61
N THR A 46 14.84 -8.18 -1.57
CA THR A 46 13.64 -8.80 -2.12
C THR A 46 14.00 -9.62 -3.36
N ASP A 47 13.63 -10.90 -3.38
CA ASP A 47 13.79 -11.79 -4.52
C ASP A 47 12.58 -11.65 -5.45
N LEU A 48 12.84 -11.38 -6.73
CA LEU A 48 11.85 -11.33 -7.79
C LEU A 48 12.10 -12.47 -8.77
N GLU A 49 11.11 -13.32 -8.94
CA GLU A 49 11.10 -14.45 -9.88
C GLU A 49 10.10 -14.15 -10.99
N PHE A 50 10.61 -14.02 -12.21
CA PHE A 50 9.82 -13.77 -13.41
C PHE A 50 9.66 -15.07 -14.18
N SER A 51 8.42 -15.42 -14.52
CA SER A 51 8.09 -16.52 -15.42
C SER A 51 6.93 -16.07 -16.29
N LEU A 52 7.24 -15.33 -17.36
CA LEU A 52 6.26 -14.73 -18.25
C LEU A 52 6.42 -15.25 -19.67
N GLY A 53 5.29 -15.60 -20.29
CA GLY A 53 5.21 -16.01 -21.69
C GLY A 53 4.24 -15.15 -22.47
N GLY A 54 4.20 -15.37 -23.78
CA GLY A 54 3.28 -14.68 -24.68
C GLY A 54 3.59 -13.20 -24.84
N ILE A 55 4.84 -12.79 -24.60
CA ILE A 55 5.32 -11.43 -24.79
C ILE A 55 5.50 -11.20 -26.29
N HIS A 56 4.90 -10.14 -26.83
CA HIS A 56 5.10 -9.74 -28.21
C HIS A 56 4.96 -8.22 -28.33
N ASP A 57 5.80 -7.59 -29.15
CA ASP A 57 5.78 -6.13 -29.36
C ASP A 57 5.86 -5.31 -28.05
N ALA A 58 6.43 -5.90 -26.99
CA ALA A 58 6.64 -5.25 -25.70
C ALA A 58 8.02 -4.56 -25.67
N ALA A 59 8.14 -3.56 -24.82
CA ALA A 59 9.37 -2.81 -24.63
C ALA A 59 9.69 -2.63 -23.14
N GLU A 60 8.73 -2.10 -22.38
CA GLU A 60 8.95 -1.71 -20.99
C GLU A 60 7.92 -2.37 -20.06
N TYR A 61 8.25 -2.43 -18.78
CA TYR A 61 7.42 -2.96 -17.72
C TYR A 61 7.79 -2.32 -16.40
N HIS A 62 6.80 -1.78 -15.70
CA HIS A 62 6.98 -1.00 -14.48
C HIS A 62 5.93 -1.37 -13.43
N ILE A 63 6.24 -1.12 -12.16
CA ILE A 63 5.26 -1.12 -11.06
C ILE A 63 4.62 0.26 -10.98
N HIS A 64 3.30 0.33 -10.83
CA HIS A 64 2.48 1.55 -10.78
C HIS A 64 1.74 1.68 -9.45
N TYR A 65 1.27 2.87 -9.10
CA TYR A 65 0.79 3.15 -7.75
C TYR A 65 -0.48 2.39 -7.33
N MET A 66 -1.42 2.13 -8.23
CA MET A 66 -2.75 1.57 -7.90
C MET A 66 -2.89 0.10 -8.35
N PRO A 67 -3.86 -0.66 -7.80
CA PRO A 67 -4.15 -2.00 -8.25
C PRO A 67 -5.06 -1.96 -9.47
N VAL A 68 -5.05 -3.04 -10.24
CA VAL A 68 -5.91 -3.21 -11.40
C VAL A 68 -7.37 -3.35 -10.95
N LYS A 69 -8.28 -2.66 -11.65
CA LYS A 69 -9.72 -2.77 -11.46
C LYS A 69 -10.31 -3.58 -12.61
N GLU A 70 -10.52 -4.86 -12.36
CA GLU A 70 -10.92 -5.87 -13.34
C GLU A 70 -12.25 -5.57 -14.04
N HIS A 71 -13.13 -4.78 -13.41
CA HIS A 71 -14.45 -4.43 -13.97
C HIS A 71 -14.41 -3.28 -14.98
N LEU A 72 -13.25 -2.67 -15.23
CA LEU A 72 -13.10 -1.61 -16.22
C LEU A 72 -12.74 -2.20 -17.58
N GLU A 73 -13.29 -1.62 -18.65
CA GLU A 73 -12.95 -1.99 -20.03
C GLU A 73 -11.48 -1.67 -20.37
N PHE A 74 -10.96 -0.57 -19.82
CA PHE A 74 -9.57 -0.11 -20.00
C PHE A 74 -8.87 -0.02 -18.63
N PRO A 75 -8.55 -1.16 -17.99
CA PRO A 75 -8.10 -1.19 -16.61
C PRO A 75 -6.65 -0.73 -16.46
N CYS A 76 -5.84 -0.78 -17.53
CA CYS A 76 -4.41 -0.49 -17.48
C CYS A 76 -4.07 1.00 -17.67
N GLU A 77 -5.03 1.85 -18.00
CA GLU A 77 -4.82 3.27 -18.31
C GLU A 77 -4.13 4.09 -17.21
N GLU A 78 -3.51 5.21 -17.61
CA GLU A 78 -2.87 6.12 -16.65
C GLU A 78 -3.89 6.70 -15.66
N SER A 79 -5.12 6.94 -16.13
CA SER A 79 -6.20 7.45 -15.27
C SER A 79 -6.57 6.51 -14.11
N THR A 80 -6.29 5.20 -14.24
CA THR A 80 -6.62 4.17 -13.25
C THR A 80 -5.40 3.76 -12.42
N LEU A 81 -4.26 3.51 -13.06
CA LEU A 81 -3.05 2.98 -12.42
C LEU A 81 -2.04 4.06 -12.01
N TYR A 82 -2.19 5.28 -12.54
CA TYR A 82 -1.25 6.40 -12.41
C TYR A 82 0.12 6.08 -13.02
N ASN A 83 1.15 6.81 -12.60
CA ASN A 83 2.53 6.70 -13.11
C ASN A 83 3.30 5.57 -12.41
N THR A 84 4.53 5.36 -12.85
CA THR A 84 5.49 4.45 -12.22
C THR A 84 5.65 4.79 -10.75
N TYR A 85 5.64 3.75 -9.91
CA TYR A 85 5.79 3.86 -8.48
C TYR A 85 7.20 4.33 -8.12
N ASP A 86 7.29 5.54 -7.59
CA ASP A 86 8.53 6.04 -7.01
C ASP A 86 8.25 6.81 -5.70
N PRO A 87 8.39 6.18 -4.53
CA PRO A 87 8.20 6.86 -3.26
C PRO A 87 9.32 7.88 -2.97
N CYS A 88 10.46 7.80 -3.66
CA CYS A 88 11.60 8.69 -3.45
C CYS A 88 11.63 9.90 -4.40
N ASP A 89 10.69 9.99 -5.34
CA ASP A 89 10.57 11.07 -6.34
C ASP A 89 11.93 11.42 -6.98
N LYS A 90 12.61 10.41 -7.53
CA LYS A 90 13.95 10.60 -8.11
C LYS A 90 13.88 11.45 -9.37
N ASP A 91 14.87 12.31 -9.53
CA ASP A 91 15.02 13.06 -10.78
C ASP A 91 15.36 12.09 -11.92
N LEU A 92 14.55 12.14 -12.97
CA LEU A 92 14.75 11.37 -14.20
C LEU A 92 16.00 11.85 -14.97
N LYS A 93 16.50 13.05 -14.66
CA LYS A 93 17.73 13.57 -15.25
C LYS A 93 18.94 12.85 -14.66
N GLY A 94 19.58 12.04 -15.50
CA GLY A 94 20.78 11.29 -15.12
C GLY A 94 20.51 9.84 -14.77
N THR A 95 19.26 9.35 -14.92
CA THR A 95 18.99 7.92 -14.87
C THR A 95 19.85 7.20 -15.92
N PRO A 96 20.67 6.21 -15.52
CA PRO A 96 21.53 5.48 -16.44
C PRO A 96 20.73 4.71 -17.49
N LEU A 97 21.41 4.21 -18.52
CA LEU A 97 20.78 3.31 -19.47
C LEU A 97 20.31 2.03 -18.76
N PRO A 98 19.26 1.36 -19.25
CA PRO A 98 18.77 0.13 -18.65
C PRO A 98 19.87 -0.91 -18.42
N GLY A 99 19.98 -1.42 -17.20
CA GLY A 99 20.93 -2.47 -16.79
C GLY A 99 22.37 -2.00 -16.56
N THR A 100 22.67 -0.69 -16.68
CA THR A 100 24.04 -0.17 -16.47
C THR A 100 24.28 0.48 -15.11
N GLY A 101 23.21 0.96 -14.45
CA GLY A 101 23.27 1.61 -13.15
C GLY A 101 23.06 0.66 -11.97
N THR A 102 23.22 1.18 -10.76
CA THR A 102 22.78 0.51 -9.53
C THR A 102 21.26 0.66 -9.36
N TYR A 103 20.62 -0.28 -8.65
CA TYR A 103 19.15 -0.29 -8.55
C TYR A 103 18.55 0.95 -7.88
N ASP A 104 19.33 1.63 -7.05
CA ASP A 104 18.99 2.90 -6.41
C ASP A 104 19.16 4.12 -7.32
N GLU A 105 19.63 3.99 -8.55
CA GLU A 105 19.63 5.07 -9.55
C GLU A 105 18.33 5.14 -10.37
N TYR A 106 17.49 4.10 -10.30
CA TYR A 106 16.20 4.00 -10.99
C TYR A 106 15.03 4.26 -10.03
N ALA A 107 13.88 4.66 -10.57
CA ALA A 107 12.62 4.67 -9.82
C ALA A 107 12.35 3.27 -9.23
N VAL A 108 11.76 3.20 -8.02
CA VAL A 108 11.55 1.92 -7.33
C VAL A 108 10.78 0.92 -8.21
N GLY A 109 9.77 1.40 -8.93
CA GLY A 109 8.96 0.61 -9.85
C GLY A 109 9.52 0.44 -11.26
N ASP A 110 10.66 1.02 -11.62
CA ASP A 110 11.23 0.86 -12.97
C ASP A 110 11.99 -0.48 -13.11
N LEU A 111 11.24 -1.55 -13.43
CA LEU A 111 11.81 -2.88 -13.60
C LEU A 111 12.63 -2.99 -14.90
N SER A 112 12.25 -2.25 -15.95
CA SER A 112 12.95 -2.25 -17.23
C SER A 112 14.33 -1.62 -17.13
N GLY A 113 14.44 -0.48 -16.44
CA GLY A 113 15.70 0.17 -16.13
C GLY A 113 16.61 -0.73 -15.30
N LYS A 114 16.07 -1.44 -14.30
CA LYS A 114 16.86 -2.28 -13.39
C LYS A 114 17.28 -3.64 -13.97
N PHE A 115 16.36 -4.33 -14.64
CA PHE A 115 16.54 -5.72 -15.05
C PHE A 115 16.66 -5.93 -16.56
N GLY A 116 16.52 -4.86 -17.34
CA GLY A 116 16.56 -4.89 -18.80
C GLY A 116 15.15 -4.85 -19.41
N ARG A 117 15.08 -4.39 -20.65
CA ARG A 117 13.86 -4.19 -21.45
C ARG A 117 13.30 -5.52 -21.98
N LEU A 118 12.08 -5.50 -22.50
CA LEU A 118 11.39 -6.65 -23.11
C LEU A 118 11.52 -6.70 -24.65
N ASP A 119 12.45 -5.93 -25.21
CA ASP A 119 12.65 -5.82 -26.65
C ASP A 119 13.01 -7.19 -27.25
N ASP A 120 12.19 -7.65 -28.20
CA ASP A 120 12.36 -8.90 -28.96
C ASP A 120 12.41 -10.18 -28.12
N ILE A 121 11.85 -10.13 -26.90
CA ILE A 121 11.71 -11.26 -26.00
C ILE A 121 10.30 -11.83 -26.11
N THR A 122 10.19 -13.16 -26.21
CA THR A 122 8.90 -13.89 -26.21
C THR A 122 8.59 -14.57 -24.89
N HIS A 123 9.64 -14.86 -24.10
CA HIS A 123 9.56 -15.50 -22.80
C HIS A 123 10.60 -14.90 -21.85
N LEU A 124 10.17 -14.57 -20.64
CA LEU A 124 11.00 -14.03 -19.57
C LEU A 124 11.06 -15.03 -18.42
N ASP A 125 12.23 -15.61 -18.19
CA ASP A 125 12.45 -16.55 -17.08
C ASP A 125 13.77 -16.26 -16.39
N PHE A 126 13.70 -15.55 -15.26
CA PHE A 126 14.88 -15.25 -14.46
C PHE A 126 14.50 -14.90 -13.02
N SER A 127 15.50 -14.96 -12.15
CA SER A 127 15.41 -14.43 -10.79
C SER A 127 16.41 -13.29 -10.57
N LYS A 128 16.00 -12.23 -9.87
CA LYS A 128 16.83 -11.09 -9.46
C LYS A 128 16.54 -10.71 -8.02
N ASN A 129 17.56 -10.23 -7.33
CA ASN A 129 17.42 -9.64 -6.01
C ASN A 129 17.48 -8.11 -6.12
N ASP A 130 16.59 -7.39 -5.46
CA ASP A 130 16.57 -5.93 -5.40
C ASP A 130 16.24 -5.47 -3.96
N SER A 131 17.13 -4.67 -3.37
CA SER A 131 16.96 -4.12 -2.02
C SER A 131 16.12 -2.84 -1.97
N THR A 132 15.82 -2.23 -3.11
CA THR A 132 15.01 -1.01 -3.20
C THR A 132 13.50 -1.31 -3.27
N ILE A 133 13.14 -2.53 -3.69
CA ILE A 133 11.76 -3.02 -3.69
C ILE A 133 11.49 -3.69 -2.34
N MET A 134 10.41 -3.29 -1.67
CA MET A 134 10.05 -3.80 -0.36
C MET A 134 8.63 -4.38 -0.36
N LEU A 135 8.43 -5.47 0.38
CA LEU A 135 7.12 -5.98 0.78
C LEU A 135 6.74 -5.56 2.22
N PHE A 136 7.71 -5.04 2.98
CA PHE A 136 7.56 -4.51 4.33
C PHE A 136 7.56 -2.97 4.37
N GLY A 137 6.96 -2.41 5.42
CA GLY A 137 6.96 -0.98 5.72
C GLY A 137 6.04 -0.16 4.83
N GLN A 138 6.17 1.16 4.93
CA GLN A 138 5.30 2.11 4.24
C GLN A 138 5.49 2.12 2.71
N ASN A 139 6.68 1.75 2.25
CA ASN A 139 7.04 1.73 0.83
C ASN A 139 6.70 0.40 0.14
N SER A 140 5.91 -0.46 0.78
CA SER A 140 5.53 -1.76 0.23
C SER A 140 4.90 -1.65 -1.16
N ILE A 141 5.26 -2.60 -2.05
CA ILE A 141 4.66 -2.74 -3.38
C ILE A 141 3.41 -3.62 -3.40
N LEU A 142 2.98 -4.16 -2.25
CA LEU A 142 1.74 -4.94 -2.17
C LEU A 142 0.52 -4.09 -2.54
N SER A 143 -0.43 -4.68 -3.28
CA SER A 143 -1.62 -4.00 -3.83
C SER A 143 -1.32 -2.87 -4.82
N ARG A 144 -0.12 -2.87 -5.41
CA ARG A 144 0.24 -2.08 -6.60
C ARG A 144 0.06 -2.94 -7.86
N SER A 145 0.30 -2.38 -9.03
CA SER A 145 0.18 -3.14 -10.29
C SER A 145 1.47 -3.15 -11.09
N VAL A 146 1.76 -4.23 -11.79
CA VAL A 146 2.73 -4.24 -12.89
C VAL A 146 2.02 -3.87 -14.18
N VAL A 147 2.61 -3.01 -15.00
CA VAL A 147 2.14 -2.63 -16.33
C VAL A 147 3.22 -2.93 -17.33
N VAL A 148 2.86 -3.59 -18.43
CA VAL A 148 3.71 -3.86 -19.58
C VAL A 148 3.31 -2.92 -20.72
N PHE A 149 4.30 -2.30 -21.34
CA PHE A 149 4.17 -1.31 -22.40
C PHE A 149 4.63 -1.90 -23.73
N LYS A 150 3.97 -1.49 -24.82
CA LYS A 150 4.40 -1.79 -26.18
C LYS A 150 5.58 -0.90 -26.61
N LYS A 151 6.20 -1.25 -27.74
CA LYS A 151 7.24 -0.43 -28.39
C LYS A 151 6.80 0.98 -28.76
N ASP A 152 5.51 1.21 -28.99
CA ASP A 152 4.93 2.54 -29.26
C ASP A 152 4.68 3.37 -27.98
N GLY A 153 4.95 2.81 -26.80
CA GLY A 153 4.73 3.45 -25.49
C GLY A 153 3.30 3.30 -24.95
N SER A 154 2.39 2.64 -25.67
CA SER A 154 1.04 2.35 -25.17
C SER A 154 1.05 1.25 -24.12
N ARG A 155 0.14 1.34 -23.15
CA ARG A 155 -0.04 0.31 -22.11
C ARG A 155 -0.74 -0.89 -22.70
N TRP A 156 -0.08 -2.05 -22.63
CA TRP A 156 -0.56 -3.27 -23.25
C TRP A 156 -1.34 -4.15 -22.27
N SER A 157 -0.71 -4.43 -21.13
CA SER A 157 -1.21 -5.40 -20.17
C SER A 157 -0.83 -4.99 -18.77
N CYS A 158 -1.64 -5.35 -17.78
CA CYS A 158 -1.39 -5.05 -16.39
C CYS A 158 -1.89 -6.15 -15.46
N GLY A 159 -1.29 -6.26 -14.28
CA GLY A 159 -1.69 -7.20 -13.24
C GLY A 159 -1.41 -6.66 -11.85
N THR A 160 -2.25 -7.00 -10.87
CA THR A 160 -2.07 -6.57 -9.48
C THR A 160 -1.05 -7.47 -8.76
N ILE A 161 -0.19 -6.86 -7.95
CA ILE A 161 0.70 -7.55 -7.01
C ILE A 161 -0.12 -7.94 -5.78
N GLU A 162 -0.75 -9.09 -5.87
CA GLU A 162 -1.57 -9.64 -4.81
C GLU A 162 -0.71 -10.27 -3.71
N ARG A 163 -1.30 -10.45 -2.53
CA ARG A 163 -0.65 -11.18 -1.45
C ARG A 163 -0.66 -12.68 -1.76
N GLY A 164 0.53 -13.27 -1.89
CA GLY A 164 0.68 -14.72 -1.97
C GLY A 164 0.74 -15.34 -0.58
N TYR A 165 -0.26 -16.13 -0.22
CA TYR A 165 -0.26 -16.91 1.01
C TYR A 165 -1.06 -18.20 0.83
N SER A 166 -0.68 -19.26 1.53
CA SER A 166 -1.54 -20.43 1.65
C SER A 166 -2.58 -20.22 2.76
N PRO A 167 -3.84 -20.68 2.61
CA PRO A 167 -4.81 -20.70 3.70
C PRO A 167 -4.34 -21.47 4.95
N SER A 168 -3.35 -22.35 4.82
CA SER A 168 -2.72 -23.05 5.95
C SER A 168 -1.72 -22.21 6.73
N GLU A 169 -1.21 -21.11 6.13
CA GLU A 169 -0.16 -20.25 6.69
C GLU A 169 -0.73 -18.97 7.30
N ALA A 170 -1.72 -18.36 6.64
CA ALA A 170 -2.31 -17.11 7.06
C ALA A 170 -3.78 -16.99 6.62
N ARG A 171 -4.50 -16.06 7.25
CA ARG A 171 -5.84 -15.62 6.83
C ARG A 171 -5.86 -14.12 6.59
N GLU A 172 -6.68 -13.69 5.64
CA GLU A 172 -6.87 -12.28 5.34
C GLU A 172 -8.05 -11.69 6.12
N LEU A 173 -7.79 -10.58 6.80
CA LEU A 173 -8.78 -9.70 7.38
C LEU A 173 -9.08 -8.55 6.42
N ARG A 174 -10.35 -8.16 6.37
CA ARG A 174 -10.83 -7.01 5.60
C ARG A 174 -11.68 -6.13 6.50
N ALA A 175 -11.38 -4.84 6.55
CA ALA A 175 -12.13 -3.83 7.28
C ALA A 175 -12.44 -2.65 6.37
N ILE A 176 -13.56 -1.96 6.62
CA ILE A 176 -13.99 -0.80 5.83
C ILE A 176 -14.49 0.28 6.78
N ALA A 177 -13.93 1.48 6.69
CA ALA A 177 -14.54 2.69 7.20
C ALA A 177 -15.34 3.35 6.06
N SER A 178 -16.67 3.38 6.21
CA SER A 178 -17.61 3.84 5.19
C SER A 178 -18.06 5.27 5.48
N PHE A 179 -18.02 6.13 4.47
CA PHE A 179 -18.48 7.52 4.54
C PHE A 179 -19.81 7.72 3.80
N HIS A 180 -20.61 6.68 3.60
CA HIS A 180 -21.83 6.70 2.77
C HIS A 180 -23.08 7.26 3.47
N HIS A 181 -22.94 7.99 4.57
CA HIS A 181 -24.10 8.53 5.27
C HIS A 181 -24.77 9.64 4.44
N PRO A 182 -26.11 9.64 4.24
CA PRO A 182 -26.80 10.63 3.40
C PRO A 182 -26.57 12.10 3.82
N ASN A 183 -26.47 12.33 5.13
CA ASN A 183 -26.19 13.64 5.71
C ASN A 183 -24.69 13.86 6.04
N GLY A 184 -23.81 13.01 5.50
CA GLY A 184 -22.37 13.10 5.70
C GLY A 184 -21.74 14.19 4.84
N PHE A 185 -20.54 14.64 5.24
CA PHE A 185 -19.75 15.67 4.54
C PHE A 185 -18.57 15.10 3.75
N ALA A 186 -18.43 13.78 3.75
CA ALA A 186 -17.53 13.02 2.92
C ALA A 186 -18.32 11.84 2.36
N TYR A 187 -17.89 11.30 1.22
CA TYR A 187 -18.47 10.16 0.55
C TYR A 187 -17.35 9.23 0.07
N GLY A 188 -17.56 7.92 0.17
CA GLY A 188 -16.59 6.91 -0.25
C GLY A 188 -16.15 6.02 0.91
N TYR A 189 -14.89 5.58 0.90
CA TYR A 189 -14.42 4.58 1.83
C TYR A 189 -12.91 4.68 2.10
N ILE A 190 -12.52 4.10 3.23
CA ILE A 190 -11.16 3.66 3.52
C ILE A 190 -11.25 2.14 3.74
N ARG A 191 -10.61 1.36 2.87
CA ARG A 191 -10.60 -0.10 2.94
C ARG A 191 -9.24 -0.55 3.46
N MET A 192 -9.24 -1.46 4.42
CA MET A 192 -8.05 -1.98 5.06
C MET A 192 -8.01 -3.49 4.92
N THR A 193 -6.83 -4.02 4.62
CA THR A 193 -6.61 -5.48 4.55
C THR A 193 -5.31 -5.86 5.26
N GLN A 194 -5.36 -6.91 6.07
CA GLN A 194 -4.22 -7.37 6.86
C GLN A 194 -4.17 -8.91 6.84
N LEU A 195 -2.98 -9.50 6.71
CA LEU A 195 -2.82 -10.93 6.95
C LEU A 195 -2.52 -11.18 8.41
N ILE A 196 -3.15 -12.21 8.95
CA ILE A 196 -2.85 -12.76 10.27
C ILE A 196 -2.27 -14.14 10.05
N ASN A 197 -1.02 -14.30 10.43
CA ASN A 197 -0.30 -15.56 10.33
C ASN A 197 -0.85 -16.56 11.35
N LYS A 198 -0.53 -17.84 11.16
CA LYS A 198 -0.98 -18.94 12.04
C LYS A 198 -0.54 -18.76 13.51
N ASP A 199 0.55 -18.05 13.77
CA ASP A 199 1.00 -17.71 15.11
C ASP A 199 0.32 -16.46 15.70
N SER A 200 -0.68 -15.92 15.01
CA SER A 200 -1.37 -14.66 15.31
C SER A 200 -0.54 -13.39 15.13
N SER A 201 0.65 -13.48 14.51
CA SER A 201 1.40 -12.28 14.12
C SER A 201 0.71 -11.56 12.96
N PRO A 202 0.50 -10.24 13.06
CA PRO A 202 -0.06 -9.45 11.97
C PRO A 202 1.02 -9.07 10.94
N SER A 203 0.64 -9.03 9.67
CA SER A 203 1.39 -8.29 8.65
C SER A 203 1.08 -6.79 8.72
N ASP A 204 1.76 -5.98 7.91
CA ASP A 204 1.32 -4.60 7.67
C ASP A 204 -0.10 -4.58 7.11
N THR A 205 -0.82 -3.51 7.41
CA THR A 205 -2.15 -3.27 6.87
C THR A 205 -2.04 -2.45 5.60
N ILE A 206 -2.58 -2.97 4.50
CA ILE A 206 -2.76 -2.16 3.28
C ILE A 206 -4.03 -1.33 3.42
N ILE A 207 -3.93 -0.05 3.13
CA ILE A 207 -5.02 0.93 3.27
C ILE A 207 -5.28 1.57 1.91
N GLU A 208 -6.45 1.30 1.33
CA GLU A 208 -6.96 1.98 0.13
C GLU A 208 -7.90 3.12 0.54
N VAL A 209 -7.52 4.35 0.21
CA VAL A 209 -8.29 5.56 0.50
C VAL A 209 -8.96 6.08 -0.76
N SER A 210 -10.29 6.18 -0.73
CA SER A 210 -11.11 6.71 -1.81
C SER A 210 -12.23 7.57 -1.22
N VAL A 211 -11.93 8.82 -0.92
CA VAL A 211 -12.86 9.77 -0.27
C VAL A 211 -13.05 11.01 -1.13
N ARG A 212 -14.29 11.46 -1.28
CA ARG A 212 -14.70 12.63 -2.06
C ARG A 212 -15.75 13.45 -1.34
N HIS A 213 -15.98 14.67 -1.79
CA HIS A 213 -17.09 15.48 -1.31
C HIS A 213 -18.44 14.87 -1.75
N PRO A 214 -19.48 14.92 -0.89
CA PRO A 214 -20.79 14.36 -1.18
C PRO A 214 -21.48 15.14 -2.31
N GLY A 215 -22.05 14.42 -3.27
CA GLY A 215 -22.71 15.01 -4.44
C GLY A 215 -22.50 14.14 -5.67
N LYS A 216 -23.49 14.09 -6.56
CA LYS A 216 -23.44 13.21 -7.74
C LYS A 216 -22.35 13.63 -8.73
N MET A 217 -22.08 14.93 -8.82
CA MET A 217 -21.11 15.54 -9.73
C MET A 217 -20.15 16.49 -9.00
N ASP A 218 -20.00 16.33 -7.69
CA ASP A 218 -19.09 17.18 -6.93
C ASP A 218 -17.64 16.87 -7.35
N ARG A 219 -16.94 17.92 -7.81
CA ARG A 219 -15.54 17.90 -8.25
C ARG A 219 -14.66 18.77 -7.34
N ASN A 220 -15.19 19.23 -6.22
CA ASN A 220 -14.41 19.97 -5.24
C ASN A 220 -13.29 19.08 -4.74
N ILE A 221 -12.11 19.69 -4.57
CA ILE A 221 -10.93 19.05 -4.03
C ILE A 221 -10.45 19.90 -2.88
N THR A 222 -10.26 19.27 -1.74
CA THR A 222 -9.62 19.90 -0.59
C THR A 222 -8.38 19.10 -0.22
N LEU A 223 -7.29 19.81 0.03
CA LEU A 223 -5.96 19.22 0.13
C LEU A 223 -5.51 19.10 1.58
N ASN A 224 -4.57 18.17 1.83
CA ASN A 224 -3.80 18.06 3.06
C ASN A 224 -4.64 17.86 4.33
N HIS A 225 -5.69 17.03 4.25
CA HIS A 225 -6.49 16.64 5.40
C HIS A 225 -5.72 15.67 6.27
N ASN A 226 -5.67 15.94 7.56
CA ASN A 226 -5.28 14.96 8.53
C ASN A 226 -6.41 13.93 8.68
N TRP A 227 -6.01 12.76 9.12
CA TRP A 227 -6.86 11.63 9.34
C TRP A 227 -6.25 10.74 10.42
N ALA A 228 -7.09 10.34 11.35
CA ALA A 228 -6.68 9.58 12.54
C ALA A 228 -7.80 8.69 13.05
N ILE A 229 -7.43 7.66 13.80
CA ILE A 229 -8.33 6.76 14.52
C ILE A 229 -8.64 7.39 15.88
N PHE A 230 -9.92 7.50 16.21
CA PHE A 230 -10.42 8.04 17.46
C PHE A 230 -11.02 6.92 18.32
N VAL A 231 -10.95 7.06 19.64
CA VAL A 231 -11.28 5.96 20.56
C VAL A 231 -12.71 5.44 20.48
N ASN A 232 -13.68 6.32 20.20
CA ASN A 232 -15.10 5.98 20.16
C ASN A 232 -15.58 5.70 18.73
N PRO A 233 -16.64 4.90 18.55
CA PRO A 233 -17.30 4.75 17.26
C PRO A 233 -17.93 6.06 16.78
N VAL A 234 -18.35 6.09 15.50
CA VAL A 234 -18.96 7.26 14.88
C VAL A 234 -20.23 7.67 15.65
N GLY A 235 -20.24 8.90 16.15
CA GLY A 235 -21.37 9.50 16.85
C GLY A 235 -22.38 10.18 15.92
N VAL A 236 -23.51 10.60 16.50
CA VAL A 236 -24.57 11.35 15.77
C VAL A 236 -24.10 12.73 15.31
N ASP A 237 -23.11 13.28 16.00
CA ASP A 237 -22.47 14.56 15.74
C ASP A 237 -21.70 14.60 14.42
N ALA A 238 -21.33 13.45 13.85
CA ALA A 238 -20.66 13.33 12.54
C ALA A 238 -21.45 13.96 11.38
N THR A 239 -22.76 14.18 11.55
CA THR A 239 -23.65 14.73 10.53
C THR A 239 -24.13 16.15 10.83
N VAL A 240 -23.63 16.75 11.91
CA VAL A 240 -24.03 18.10 12.32
C VAL A 240 -23.43 19.15 11.37
N LYS A 241 -24.22 20.18 11.08
CA LYS A 241 -23.84 21.26 10.17
C LYS A 241 -22.72 22.14 10.71
N VAL A 242 -22.71 22.38 12.03
CA VAL A 242 -21.67 23.16 12.72
C VAL A 242 -20.37 22.36 12.74
N LEU A 243 -19.34 22.87 12.05
CA LEU A 243 -18.07 22.18 11.84
C LEU A 243 -17.36 21.83 13.15
N ASP A 244 -17.24 22.79 14.07
CA ASP A 244 -16.47 22.63 15.31
C ASP A 244 -17.06 21.60 16.28
N THR A 245 -18.33 21.26 16.13
CA THR A 245 -19.01 20.23 16.96
C THR A 245 -19.01 18.85 16.31
N ARG A 246 -18.57 18.74 15.05
CA ARG A 246 -18.61 17.49 14.29
C ARG A 246 -17.48 16.55 14.75
N CYS A 247 -17.79 15.28 14.89
CA CYS A 247 -16.86 14.21 15.29
C CYS A 247 -16.21 14.39 16.68
N THR A 248 -16.69 15.33 17.50
CA THR A 248 -16.26 15.51 18.89
C THR A 248 -16.57 14.29 19.76
N ALA A 249 -17.65 13.55 19.47
CA ALA A 249 -18.00 12.31 20.15
C ALA A 249 -16.97 11.19 19.93
N GLY A 250 -16.11 11.31 18.90
CA GLY A 250 -14.96 10.42 18.68
C GLY A 250 -13.99 10.38 19.86
N GLY A 251 -13.95 11.45 20.68
CA GLY A 251 -13.08 11.57 21.83
C GLY A 251 -11.69 12.05 21.42
N TYR A 252 -10.65 11.30 21.79
CA TYR A 252 -9.25 11.62 21.50
C TYR A 252 -8.64 10.61 20.51
N VAL A 253 -7.51 11.00 19.91
CA VAL A 253 -6.72 10.12 19.03
C VAL A 253 -6.31 8.89 19.82
N TRP A 254 -6.56 7.71 19.26
CA TRP A 254 -6.39 6.46 19.95
C TRP A 254 -4.90 6.15 20.18
N ASN A 255 -4.49 6.09 21.45
CA ASN A 255 -3.12 5.76 21.86
C ASN A 255 -3.10 4.59 22.88
N PRO A 256 -3.21 3.33 22.42
CA PRO A 256 -3.28 2.17 23.31
C PRO A 256 -1.95 1.85 24.02
N TYR A 257 -0.82 2.32 23.49
CA TYR A 257 0.51 2.03 24.03
C TYR A 257 1.09 3.19 24.86
N TYR A 258 0.35 4.28 25.00
CA TYR A 258 0.78 5.45 25.75
C TYR A 258 2.19 5.92 25.34
N THR A 259 2.47 6.03 24.03
CA THR A 259 3.80 6.34 23.48
C THR A 259 4.43 7.67 23.94
N GLN A 260 3.70 8.49 24.72
CA GLN A 260 4.15 9.78 25.25
C GLN A 260 4.08 9.92 26.78
N LEU A 261 4.13 8.83 27.56
CA LEU A 261 4.02 8.93 29.02
C LEU A 261 5.09 9.81 29.70
N ALA A 262 6.27 9.98 29.09
CA ALA A 262 7.35 10.74 29.70
C ALA A 262 7.06 12.25 29.77
N ASP A 263 6.31 12.78 28.81
CA ASP A 263 5.90 14.19 28.77
C ASP A 263 4.64 14.37 27.89
N PRO A 264 3.47 13.92 28.38
CA PRO A 264 2.25 13.81 27.57
C PRO A 264 1.64 15.15 27.17
N LEU A 265 2.14 16.28 27.71
CA LEU A 265 1.70 17.63 27.37
C LEU A 265 2.64 18.32 26.38
N ASN A 266 3.72 17.64 25.96
CA ASN A 266 4.74 18.21 25.09
C ASN A 266 4.50 17.82 23.62
N ASP A 267 3.54 18.52 23.02
CA ASP A 267 3.17 18.34 21.62
C ASP A 267 4.31 18.66 20.66
N GLU A 268 5.25 19.53 21.06
CA GLU A 268 6.42 19.85 20.23
C GLU A 268 7.36 18.66 20.11
N LEU A 269 7.64 17.99 21.24
CA LEU A 269 8.42 16.76 21.26
C LEU A 269 7.70 15.67 20.47
N TYR A 270 6.37 15.53 20.61
CA TYR A 270 5.59 14.60 19.81
C TYR A 270 5.85 14.77 18.31
N ARG A 271 5.68 15.99 17.82
CA ARG A 271 5.80 16.31 16.39
C ARG A 271 7.21 16.14 15.83
N LYS A 272 8.24 16.17 16.69
CA LYS A 272 9.63 15.88 16.29
C LYS A 272 9.92 14.39 16.23
N GLU A 273 9.29 13.62 17.11
CA GLU A 273 9.56 12.19 17.29
C GLU A 273 8.64 11.29 16.45
N CYS A 274 7.39 11.70 16.25
CA CYS A 274 6.45 11.03 15.37
C CYS A 274 6.66 11.50 13.93
N GLY A 275 6.93 10.55 13.04
CA GLY A 275 7.02 10.79 11.61
C GLY A 275 7.09 9.49 10.81
N PRO A 276 7.16 9.58 9.47
CA PRO A 276 7.26 8.42 8.60
C PRO A 276 8.48 7.54 8.89
N ASP A 277 9.59 8.13 9.31
CA ASP A 277 10.83 7.42 9.66
C ASP A 277 10.77 6.71 11.03
N HIS A 278 9.88 7.19 11.91
CA HIS A 278 9.70 6.68 13.27
C HIS A 278 8.23 6.34 13.57
N PRO A 279 7.59 5.45 12.79
CA PRO A 279 6.15 5.22 12.87
C PRO A 279 5.69 4.67 14.23
N PHE A 280 6.57 3.96 14.94
CA PHE A 280 6.27 3.38 16.26
C PHE A 280 6.35 4.41 17.41
N ARG A 281 6.84 5.63 17.15
CA ARG A 281 6.79 6.74 18.12
C ARG A 281 5.47 7.51 18.06
N CYS A 282 4.75 7.39 16.95
CA CYS A 282 3.42 7.98 16.79
C CYS A 282 2.37 7.28 17.65
N TYR A 283 1.31 7.99 18.00
CA TYR A 283 0.09 7.35 18.48
C TYR A 283 -0.41 6.36 17.44
N VAL A 284 -0.85 5.17 17.84
CA VAL A 284 -1.40 4.17 16.90
C VAL A 284 -2.53 4.76 16.04
N GLY A 285 -3.35 5.63 16.62
CA GLY A 285 -4.40 6.34 15.92
C GLY A 285 -3.93 7.49 15.03
N ASP A 286 -2.72 8.01 15.18
CA ASP A 286 -2.20 9.09 14.33
C ASP A 286 -1.64 8.56 13.01
N ILE A 287 -2.55 8.30 12.07
CA ILE A 287 -2.21 7.76 10.75
C ILE A 287 -1.50 8.83 9.92
N SER A 288 -1.88 10.11 10.07
CA SER A 288 -1.28 11.21 9.30
C SER A 288 0.18 11.44 9.63
N GLY A 289 0.55 11.34 10.91
CA GLY A 289 1.95 11.41 11.31
C GLY A 289 2.81 10.33 10.67
N ARG A 290 2.25 9.12 10.46
CA ARG A 290 2.97 7.98 9.86
C ARG A 290 2.98 7.96 8.34
N LEU A 291 1.83 8.23 7.72
CA LEU A 291 1.59 7.99 6.29
C LEU A 291 1.38 9.28 5.49
N GLY A 292 1.34 10.42 6.16
CA GLY A 292 1.02 11.72 5.60
C GLY A 292 -0.48 11.97 5.46
N THR A 293 -0.80 13.17 4.99
CA THR A 293 -2.17 13.65 4.79
C THR A 293 -2.83 13.04 3.56
N ILE A 294 -4.16 13.16 3.48
CA ILE A 294 -4.96 12.74 2.33
C ILE A 294 -5.69 13.94 1.71
N ASN A 295 -6.05 13.80 0.43
CA ASN A 295 -6.87 14.79 -0.27
C ASN A 295 -8.29 14.24 -0.40
N VAL A 296 -9.29 15.08 -0.11
CA VAL A 296 -10.70 14.73 -0.31
C VAL A 296 -11.12 15.21 -1.69
N GLY A 297 -11.65 14.31 -2.52
CA GLY A 297 -12.04 14.57 -3.92
C GLY A 297 -10.90 14.36 -4.91
N GLY A 298 -9.69 14.09 -4.43
CA GLY A 298 -8.52 13.81 -5.26
C GLY A 298 -8.44 12.38 -5.77
N LYS A 299 -7.25 12.04 -6.31
CA LYS A 299 -6.87 10.69 -6.72
C LYS A 299 -6.92 9.73 -5.52
N LYS A 300 -7.37 8.49 -5.75
CA LYS A 300 -7.27 7.40 -4.77
C LYS A 300 -5.82 7.18 -4.35
N ARG A 301 -5.59 6.69 -3.12
CA ARG A 301 -4.25 6.41 -2.61
C ARG A 301 -4.20 5.04 -1.94
N ILE A 302 -3.02 4.41 -1.99
CA ILE A 302 -2.71 3.17 -1.28
C ILE A 302 -1.55 3.44 -0.35
N PHE A 303 -1.70 2.98 0.88
CA PHE A 303 -0.68 3.02 1.91
C PHE A 303 -0.46 1.61 2.47
N SER A 304 0.70 1.42 3.07
CA SER A 304 1.02 0.26 3.90
C SER A 304 1.39 0.80 5.28
N ASP A 305 0.80 0.27 6.35
CA ASP A 305 1.08 0.72 7.72
C ASP A 305 1.44 -0.49 8.59
N PRO A 306 2.67 -0.56 9.11
CA PRO A 306 3.08 -1.59 10.06
C PRO A 306 2.43 -1.44 11.44
N ASN A 307 1.88 -0.26 11.77
CA ASN A 307 1.31 0.07 13.08
C ASN A 307 -0.21 0.33 13.03
N PHE A 308 -0.93 -0.41 12.18
CA PHE A 308 -2.40 -0.36 12.09
C PHE A 308 -2.99 -1.76 12.35
N PRO A 309 -3.26 -2.15 13.61
CA PRO A 309 -3.76 -3.47 13.93
C PRO A 309 -5.28 -3.59 13.68
N LEU A 310 -5.70 -4.59 12.91
CA LEU A 310 -7.12 -4.91 12.70
C LEU A 310 -7.64 -5.97 13.69
N GLU A 311 -6.77 -6.71 14.35
CA GLU A 311 -7.13 -7.75 15.32
C GLU A 311 -6.07 -7.83 16.43
N GLY A 312 -6.44 -8.48 17.53
CA GLY A 312 -5.59 -8.71 18.69
C GLY A 312 -6.17 -8.06 19.93
N THR A 313 -5.36 -7.97 20.97
CA THR A 313 -5.71 -7.26 22.22
C THR A 313 -5.91 -5.76 21.99
N VAL A 314 -5.25 -5.23 20.97
CA VAL A 314 -5.32 -3.84 20.53
C VAL A 314 -5.81 -3.87 19.08
N SER A 315 -7.03 -3.40 18.83
CA SER A 315 -7.63 -3.40 17.49
C SER A 315 -8.29 -2.05 17.17
N ALA A 316 -8.14 -1.63 15.92
CA ALA A 316 -8.82 -0.47 15.35
C ALA A 316 -10.32 -0.73 15.07
N LEU A 317 -10.77 -1.99 15.11
CA LEU A 317 -12.19 -2.30 14.90
C LEU A 317 -13.07 -1.74 16.02
N GLY A 318 -14.25 -1.26 15.63
CA GLY A 318 -15.19 -0.60 16.55
C GLY A 318 -14.85 0.86 16.88
N LYS A 319 -13.78 1.41 16.29
CA LYS A 319 -13.37 2.82 16.42
C LYS A 319 -13.81 3.64 15.22
N SER A 320 -13.68 4.96 15.32
CA SER A 320 -13.95 5.88 14.20
C SER A 320 -12.66 6.36 13.55
N ILE A 321 -12.71 6.64 12.25
CA ILE A 321 -11.67 7.39 11.54
C ILE A 321 -12.24 8.77 11.25
N VAL A 322 -11.56 9.82 11.70
CA VAL A 322 -11.95 11.22 11.50
C VAL A 322 -10.99 11.85 10.51
N ILE A 323 -11.52 12.60 9.55
CA ILE A 323 -10.78 13.40 8.57
C ILE A 323 -10.99 14.88 8.94
N PHE A 324 -9.92 15.65 9.14
CA PHE A 324 -9.95 17.02 9.64
C PHE A 324 -8.81 17.89 9.11
#